data_AF-A0A9N9LSF2-F1
#
_entry.id   AF-A0A9N9LSF2-F1
#
_cell.length_a   1.000
_cell.length_b   1.000
_cell.length_c   1.000
_cell.angle_alpha   90.00
_cell.angle_beta   90.00
_cell.angle_gamma   90.00
#
_symmetry.space_group_name_H-M   'P 1'
#
loop_
_entity.id
_entity.type
_entity.pdbx_description
1 polymer ?
#
loop_
_entity_poly.entity_id
_entity_poly.type
_entity_poly.pdbx_seq_one_letter_code
_entity_poly.pdbx_strand_id
1 'polypeptide(L)'
;MISVYYPSQPSRISTLAPAYDSAYAKCLTASLGIPPGLIETVISNAYGGAKISDGVGERGKKVKEVLLFSGGYGQSREDYGATIARLVSRGYVIVSVDHPFDSNFVAYPDGHNATLVSSQPVDPIAAADSAIDIRVKDLQAVTAALRDKHFVKQIPGTDNKLDKPSRIFGHSFGGAAAASLMSQNKELKCGINLDGTFWGNVPVISASLSPRPFLTLASDGHNAVTDPSWALFRASGGRKARQG
;
A
#
# COMPACT_ATOMS: atom_id res chain seq x y z
N MET A 1 2.77 0.69 -10.72
CA MET A 1 3.38 2.01 -10.43
C MET A 1 3.57 2.16 -8.92
N ILE A 2 4.51 3.00 -8.46
CA ILE A 2 4.71 3.25 -7.02
C ILE A 2 4.76 4.74 -6.68
N SER A 3 4.36 5.08 -5.46
CA SER A 3 4.64 6.36 -4.82
C SER A 3 5.49 6.12 -3.57
N VAL A 4 6.60 6.84 -3.41
CA VAL A 4 7.47 6.72 -2.25
C VAL A 4 7.32 7.96 -1.36
N TYR A 5 6.84 7.76 -0.14
CA TYR A 5 6.71 8.79 0.87
C TYR A 5 7.76 8.56 1.96
N TYR A 6 8.48 9.61 2.34
CA TYR A 6 9.52 9.53 3.35
C TYR A 6 9.65 10.85 4.12
N PRO A 7 10.16 10.82 5.36
CA PRO A 7 10.49 12.04 6.09
C PRO A 7 11.53 12.82 5.30
N SER A 8 11.27 14.09 5.02
CA SER A 8 12.13 14.93 4.19
C SER A 8 12.68 16.13 4.95
N GLN A 9 13.77 16.69 4.43
CA GLN A 9 14.31 17.97 4.84
C GLN A 9 13.99 18.99 3.73
N PRO A 10 12.82 19.66 3.81
CA PRO A 10 12.47 20.66 2.82
C PRO A 10 13.44 21.83 2.88
N SER A 11 13.78 22.36 1.70
CA SER A 11 14.56 23.59 1.56
C SER A 11 13.63 24.76 1.25
N ARG A 12 14.15 25.99 1.24
CA ARG A 12 13.35 27.18 0.88
C ARG A 12 12.73 27.13 -0.53
N ILE A 13 13.25 26.26 -1.40
CA ILE A 13 12.75 26.07 -2.78
C ILE A 13 11.82 24.84 -2.91
N SER A 14 11.60 24.08 -1.84
CA SER A 14 10.73 22.91 -1.88
C SER A 14 9.27 23.32 -1.94
N THR A 15 8.54 22.84 -2.94
CA THR A 15 7.11 23.07 -3.12
C THR A 15 6.31 21.85 -2.72
N LEU A 16 5.09 22.10 -2.21
CA LEU A 16 4.13 21.01 -1.99
C LEU A 16 3.75 20.40 -3.33
N ALA A 17 3.64 19.07 -3.35
CA ALA A 17 3.23 18.30 -4.52
C ALA A 17 1.70 18.27 -4.61
N PRO A 18 1.14 18.22 -5.84
CA PRO A 18 -0.24 17.82 -6.05
C PRO A 18 -0.56 16.52 -5.32
N ALA A 19 -1.79 16.39 -4.82
CA ALA A 19 -2.24 15.15 -4.18
C ALA A 19 -2.38 13.99 -5.17
N TYR A 20 -2.62 14.30 -6.44
CA TYR A 20 -2.88 13.34 -7.51
C TYR A 20 -2.04 13.68 -8.75
N ASP A 21 -1.64 12.67 -9.48
CA ASP A 21 -1.17 12.82 -10.86
C ASP A 21 -2.26 13.46 -11.72
N SER A 22 -1.89 14.28 -12.71
CA SER A 22 -2.86 15.01 -13.53
C SER A 22 -3.79 14.08 -14.32
N ALA A 23 -3.30 12.94 -14.80
CA ALA A 23 -4.14 11.98 -15.51
C ALA A 23 -5.12 11.29 -14.56
N TYR A 24 -4.65 10.91 -13.37
CA TYR A 24 -5.52 10.33 -12.34
C TYR A 24 -6.58 11.32 -11.83
N ALA A 25 -6.19 12.57 -11.59
CA ALA A 25 -7.11 13.64 -11.17
C ALA A 25 -8.27 13.87 -12.15
N LYS A 26 -7.99 13.82 -13.46
CA LYS A 26 -9.01 13.90 -14.52
C LYS A 26 -9.94 12.68 -14.49
N CYS A 27 -9.38 11.49 -14.33
CA CYS A 27 -10.16 10.26 -14.18
C CYS A 27 -11.09 10.34 -12.96
N LEU A 28 -10.57 10.75 -11.80
CA LEU A 28 -11.32 10.86 -10.56
C LEU A 28 -12.44 11.91 -10.67
N THR A 29 -12.15 13.07 -11.27
CA THR A 29 -13.14 14.12 -11.54
C THR A 29 -14.31 13.60 -12.39
N ALA A 30 -14.00 12.89 -13.48
CA ALA A 30 -15.01 12.29 -14.34
C ALA A 30 -15.85 11.23 -13.61
N SER A 31 -15.20 10.37 -12.80
CA SER A 31 -15.87 9.33 -12.01
C SER A 31 -16.78 9.90 -10.91
N LEU A 32 -16.44 11.05 -10.34
CA LEU A 32 -17.22 11.69 -9.27
C LEU A 32 -18.32 12.63 -9.81
N GLY A 33 -18.32 12.94 -11.11
CA GLY A 33 -19.29 13.86 -11.70
C GLY A 33 -19.15 15.31 -11.21
N ILE A 34 -17.94 15.72 -10.84
CA ILE A 34 -17.63 17.07 -10.32
C ILE A 34 -16.98 17.94 -11.40
N PRO A 35 -16.92 19.28 -11.22
CA PRO A 35 -16.36 20.18 -12.23
C PRO A 35 -14.93 19.83 -12.66
N PRO A 36 -14.62 19.85 -13.98
CA PRO A 36 -13.26 19.68 -14.51
C PRO A 36 -12.23 20.57 -13.82
N GLY A 37 -11.07 20.02 -13.47
CA GLY A 37 -9.98 20.76 -12.85
C GLY A 37 -10.05 20.83 -11.32
N LEU A 38 -11.17 20.44 -10.69
CA LEU A 38 -11.32 20.59 -9.23
C LEU A 38 -10.33 19.72 -8.44
N ILE A 39 -10.17 18.44 -8.82
CA ILE A 39 -9.24 17.52 -8.14
C ILE A 39 -7.79 17.93 -8.36
N GLU A 40 -7.46 18.48 -9.53
CA GLU A 40 -6.12 18.98 -9.85
C GLU A 40 -5.69 20.14 -8.94
N THR A 41 -6.64 20.86 -8.31
CA THR A 41 -6.31 21.91 -7.33
C THR A 41 -5.93 21.39 -5.95
N VAL A 42 -6.13 20.10 -5.68
CA VAL A 42 -5.85 19.52 -4.36
C VAL A 42 -4.34 19.35 -4.18
N ILE A 43 -3.80 20.08 -3.21
CA ILE A 43 -2.38 20.03 -2.85
C ILE A 43 -2.20 19.13 -1.62
N SER A 44 -1.20 18.25 -1.68
CA SER A 44 -0.84 17.39 -0.56
C SER A 44 0.02 18.11 0.48
N ASN A 45 0.16 17.51 1.66
CA ASN A 45 1.16 17.93 2.66
C ASN A 45 2.55 17.30 2.43
N ALA A 46 2.84 16.85 1.21
CA ALA A 46 4.13 16.26 0.85
C ALA A 46 4.90 17.17 -0.12
N TYR A 47 6.23 17.16 -0.03
CA TYR A 47 7.08 17.92 -0.94
C TYR A 47 7.54 17.05 -2.11
N GLY A 48 7.41 17.55 -3.34
CA GLY A 48 7.88 16.85 -4.53
C GLY A 48 9.40 16.78 -4.60
N GLY A 49 9.97 15.58 -4.60
CA GLY A 49 11.41 15.34 -4.79
C GLY A 49 12.33 15.95 -3.73
N ALA A 50 11.81 16.33 -2.56
CA ALA A 50 12.63 16.86 -1.47
C ALA A 50 13.63 15.81 -0.96
N LYS A 51 14.77 16.24 -0.43
CA LYS A 51 15.78 15.31 0.09
C LYS A 51 15.24 14.54 1.28
N ILE A 52 15.48 13.23 1.31
CA ILE A 52 15.19 12.37 2.45
C ILE A 52 15.98 12.84 3.66
N SER A 53 15.33 12.81 4.83
CA SER A 53 15.96 13.19 6.07
C SER A 53 16.97 12.13 6.51
N ASP A 54 18.19 12.57 6.83
CA ASP A 54 19.20 11.76 7.53
C ASP A 54 18.84 11.54 9.01
N GLY A 55 17.84 12.28 9.48
CA GLY A 55 17.39 12.30 10.85
C GLY A 55 16.74 11.00 11.29
N VAL A 56 16.67 10.86 12.59
CA VAL A 56 15.97 9.82 13.28
C VAL A 56 14.53 10.32 13.46
N GLY A 57 13.52 9.62 12.95
CA GLY A 57 12.11 10.05 13.07
C GLY A 57 11.70 10.25 14.54
N GLU A 58 10.53 10.86 14.79
CA GLU A 58 10.00 11.04 16.15
C GLU A 58 10.16 9.74 16.97
N ARG A 59 10.97 9.80 18.04
CA ARG A 59 11.37 8.70 18.94
C ARG A 59 12.60 7.86 18.57
N GLY A 60 13.62 8.40 17.92
CA GLY A 60 14.89 7.67 17.88
C GLY A 60 14.92 6.48 16.90
N LYS A 61 13.91 6.35 16.02
CA LYS A 61 13.90 5.37 14.91
C LYS A 61 14.65 5.86 13.67
N LYS A 62 15.66 5.11 13.22
CA LYS A 62 16.35 5.38 11.95
C LYS A 62 15.32 5.42 10.80
N VAL A 63 15.45 6.36 9.86
CA VAL A 63 14.62 6.54 8.63
C VAL A 63 14.83 5.40 7.62
N LYS A 64 14.76 4.17 8.12
CA LYS A 64 15.22 2.93 7.47
C LYS A 64 14.16 1.85 7.45
N GLU A 65 13.05 2.03 8.17
CA GLU A 65 11.94 1.09 8.11
C GLU A 65 11.07 1.41 6.88
N VAL A 66 11.35 0.72 5.77
CA VAL A 66 10.51 0.76 4.58
C VAL A 66 9.33 -0.20 4.74
N LEU A 67 8.13 0.36 4.61
CA LEU A 67 6.85 -0.32 4.63
C LEU A 67 6.29 -0.38 3.20
N LEU A 68 5.79 -1.53 2.77
CA LEU A 68 4.92 -1.61 1.61
C LEU A 68 3.49 -1.27 2.01
N PHE A 69 2.79 -0.56 1.12
CA PHE A 69 1.35 -0.35 1.21
C PHE A 69 0.65 -0.83 -0.07
N SER A 70 -0.43 -1.59 0.10
CA SER A 70 -1.33 -2.02 -0.97
C SER A 70 -2.76 -1.52 -0.68
N GLY A 71 -3.37 -0.83 -1.64
CA GLY A 71 -4.72 -0.28 -1.53
C GLY A 71 -5.84 -1.32 -1.67
N GLY A 72 -7.09 -0.88 -1.62
CA GLY A 72 -8.26 -1.73 -1.87
C GLY A 72 -8.41 -2.08 -3.35
N TYR A 73 -9.31 -3.02 -3.65
CA TYR A 73 -9.68 -3.35 -5.03
C TYR A 73 -10.28 -2.12 -5.72
N GLY A 74 -9.89 -1.84 -6.97
CA GLY A 74 -10.38 -0.69 -7.72
C GLY A 74 -9.84 0.66 -7.25
N GLN A 75 -8.98 0.72 -6.22
CA GLN A 75 -8.45 1.98 -5.70
C GLN A 75 -7.01 2.22 -6.15
N SER A 76 -6.67 3.49 -6.32
CA SER A 76 -5.31 3.91 -6.64
C SER A 76 -4.49 4.10 -5.37
N ARG A 77 -3.17 3.92 -5.49
CA ARG A 77 -2.15 4.29 -4.52
C ARG A 77 -2.26 5.75 -4.07
N GLU A 78 -2.85 6.60 -4.90
CA GLU A 78 -2.99 8.05 -4.69
C GLU A 78 -4.14 8.40 -3.73
N ASP A 79 -5.16 7.54 -3.61
CA ASP A 79 -6.31 7.73 -2.71
C ASP A 79 -5.91 7.72 -1.22
N TYR A 80 -4.73 7.19 -0.90
CA TYR A 80 -4.24 6.97 0.45
C TYR A 80 -3.23 8.02 0.93
N GLY A 81 -2.95 9.04 0.12
CA GLY A 81 -1.89 10.02 0.35
C GLY A 81 -1.93 10.66 1.73
N ALA A 82 -3.11 11.04 2.23
CA ALA A 82 -3.27 11.66 3.55
C ALA A 82 -2.91 10.72 4.71
N THR A 83 -3.41 9.49 4.69
CA THR A 83 -3.13 8.47 5.71
C THR A 83 -1.65 8.08 5.70
N ILE A 84 -1.08 7.90 4.50
CA ILE A 84 0.35 7.60 4.32
C ILE A 84 1.21 8.76 4.84
N ALA A 85 0.89 10.00 4.46
CA ALA A 85 1.61 11.18 4.94
C ALA A 85 1.60 11.28 6.47
N ARG A 86 0.50 10.91 7.13
CA ARG A 86 0.43 10.89 8.60
C ARG A 86 1.41 9.88 9.21
N LEU A 87 1.55 8.69 8.62
CA LEU A 87 2.54 7.71 9.08
C LEU A 87 3.96 8.19 8.79
N VAL A 88 4.19 8.79 7.62
CA VAL A 88 5.49 9.36 7.25
C VAL A 88 5.92 10.48 8.21
N SER A 89 4.99 11.33 8.66
CA SER A 89 5.27 12.35 9.69
C SER A 89 5.79 11.77 11.01
N ARG A 90 5.56 10.47 11.26
CA ARG A 90 6.04 9.73 12.45
C ARG A 90 7.34 8.97 12.20
N GLY A 91 8.01 9.19 11.07
CA GLY A 91 9.33 8.64 10.77
C GLY A 91 9.36 7.37 9.91
N TYR A 92 8.23 6.94 9.33
CA TYR A 92 8.19 5.76 8.46
C TYR A 92 8.45 6.13 7.00
N VAL A 93 9.10 5.23 6.27
CA VAL A 93 9.17 5.29 4.80
C VAL A 93 8.11 4.33 4.26
N ILE A 94 7.26 4.81 3.35
CA ILE A 94 6.16 4.01 2.79
C ILE A 94 6.26 4.01 1.27
N VAL A 95 6.23 2.82 0.69
CA VAL A 95 6.09 2.60 -0.74
C VAL A 95 4.66 2.12 -1.01
N SER A 96 3.85 3.01 -1.55
CA SER A 96 2.48 2.75 -1.99
C SER A 96 2.48 2.16 -3.39
N VAL A 97 1.76 1.07 -3.62
CA VAL A 97 1.81 0.30 -4.88
C VAL A 97 0.44 0.31 -5.56
N ASP A 98 0.43 0.68 -6.83
CA ASP A 98 -0.69 0.42 -7.74
C ASP A 98 -0.57 -0.95 -8.39
N HIS A 99 -1.73 -1.57 -8.56
CA HIS A 99 -1.89 -2.88 -9.19
C HIS A 99 -2.55 -2.71 -10.56
N PRO A 100 -1.80 -2.78 -11.68
CA PRO A 100 -2.36 -2.57 -13.01
C PRO A 100 -3.51 -3.53 -13.32
N PHE A 101 -4.55 -3.02 -13.98
CA PHE A 101 -5.80 -3.76 -14.30
C PHE A 101 -6.68 -4.12 -13.09
N ASP A 102 -6.24 -3.83 -11.87
CA ASP A 102 -7.00 -3.94 -10.62
C ASP A 102 -7.36 -2.54 -10.08
N SER A 103 -6.40 -1.62 -10.02
CA SER A 103 -6.66 -0.22 -9.70
C SER A 103 -7.51 0.44 -10.80
N ASN A 104 -8.44 1.33 -10.41
CA ASN A 104 -9.30 2.07 -11.35
C ASN A 104 -8.54 2.74 -12.50
N PHE A 105 -7.40 3.36 -12.20
CA PHE A 105 -6.59 4.04 -13.19
C PHE A 105 -5.12 4.14 -12.72
N VAL A 106 -4.20 3.70 -13.57
CA VAL A 106 -2.76 3.77 -13.35
C VAL A 106 -2.12 4.50 -14.51
N ALA A 107 -1.59 5.69 -14.28
CA ALA A 107 -0.86 6.48 -15.28
C ALA A 107 0.63 6.07 -15.34
N TYR A 108 1.17 5.94 -16.55
CA TYR A 108 2.60 5.68 -16.78
C TYR A 108 3.32 6.90 -17.39
N PRO A 109 4.64 7.05 -17.17
CA PRO A 109 5.39 8.23 -17.61
C PRO A 109 5.45 8.46 -19.14
N ASP A 110 5.27 7.42 -19.93
CA ASP A 110 5.21 7.47 -21.40
C ASP A 110 3.80 7.77 -21.94
N GLY A 111 2.84 8.06 -21.05
CA GLY A 111 1.48 8.48 -21.38
C GLY A 111 0.47 7.34 -21.56
N HIS A 112 0.88 6.08 -21.50
CA HIS A 112 -0.09 4.98 -21.45
C HIS A 112 -0.71 4.87 -20.05
N ASN A 113 -1.84 4.16 -19.98
CA ASN A 113 -2.52 3.88 -18.72
C ASN A 113 -3.02 2.43 -18.68
N ALA A 114 -3.21 1.92 -17.46
CA ALA A 114 -3.95 0.69 -17.21
C ALA A 114 -5.20 1.02 -16.38
N THR A 115 -6.34 0.48 -16.77
CA THR A 115 -7.64 0.70 -16.10
C THR A 115 -8.20 -0.61 -15.59
N LEU A 116 -9.03 -0.52 -14.54
CA LEU A 116 -9.64 -1.68 -13.91
C LEU A 116 -10.41 -2.53 -14.95
N VAL A 117 -10.10 -3.83 -14.99
CA VAL A 117 -10.84 -4.80 -15.79
C VAL A 117 -11.95 -5.39 -14.92
N SER A 118 -13.15 -4.82 -15.03
CA SER A 118 -14.34 -5.38 -14.40
C SER A 118 -14.94 -6.48 -15.28
N SER A 119 -14.73 -7.73 -14.91
CA SER A 119 -15.49 -8.87 -15.44
C SER A 119 -16.48 -9.37 -14.38
N GLN A 120 -17.55 -10.03 -14.81
CA GLN A 120 -18.42 -10.81 -13.91
C GLN A 120 -17.93 -12.27 -13.96
N PRO A 121 -17.02 -12.68 -13.05
CA PRO A 121 -16.46 -14.01 -13.10
C PRO A 121 -17.54 -15.06 -12.81
N VAL A 122 -17.45 -16.20 -13.50
CA VAL A 122 -18.30 -17.37 -13.22
C VAL A 122 -18.07 -17.89 -11.80
N ASP A 123 -16.83 -17.83 -11.32
CA ASP A 123 -16.44 -18.13 -9.95
C ASP A 123 -15.78 -16.89 -9.32
N PRO A 124 -16.54 -16.09 -8.55
CA PRO A 124 -16.02 -14.90 -7.88
C PRO A 124 -14.95 -15.19 -6.83
N ILE A 125 -14.98 -16.35 -6.19
CA ILE A 125 -14.01 -16.71 -5.14
C ILE A 125 -12.67 -17.05 -5.80
N ALA A 126 -12.68 -17.92 -6.82
CA ALA A 126 -11.46 -18.25 -7.55
C ALA A 126 -10.86 -17.02 -8.26
N ALA A 127 -11.71 -16.11 -8.75
CA ALA A 127 -11.25 -14.85 -9.33
C ALA A 127 -10.56 -13.95 -8.30
N ALA A 128 -11.12 -13.84 -7.08
CA ALA A 128 -10.50 -13.09 -6.00
C ALA A 128 -9.17 -13.71 -5.54
N ASP A 129 -9.11 -15.04 -5.41
CA ASP A 129 -7.86 -15.73 -5.07
C ASP A 129 -6.76 -15.45 -6.12
N SER A 130 -7.11 -15.57 -7.41
CA SER A 130 -6.20 -15.25 -8.52
C SER A 130 -5.74 -13.79 -8.50
N ALA A 131 -6.65 -12.85 -8.22
CA ALA A 131 -6.31 -11.44 -8.11
C ALA A 131 -5.38 -11.14 -6.92
N ILE A 132 -5.55 -11.82 -5.78
CA ILE A 132 -4.58 -11.74 -4.67
C ILE A 132 -3.21 -12.27 -5.08
N ASP A 133 -3.14 -13.39 -5.80
CA ASP A 133 -1.87 -13.94 -6.28
C ASP A 133 -1.16 -12.98 -7.24
N ILE A 134 -1.91 -12.29 -8.10
CA ILE A 134 -1.37 -11.22 -8.97
C ILE A 134 -0.81 -10.07 -8.12
N ARG A 135 -1.57 -9.58 -7.13
CA ARG A 135 -1.09 -8.52 -6.24
C ARG A 135 0.15 -8.92 -5.45
N VAL A 136 0.25 -10.17 -5.02
CA VAL A 136 1.45 -10.70 -4.37
C VAL A 136 2.64 -10.64 -5.32
N LYS A 137 2.47 -11.01 -6.60
CA LYS A 137 3.54 -10.91 -7.61
C LYS A 137 3.97 -9.47 -7.85
N ASP A 138 3.03 -8.52 -7.91
CA ASP A 138 3.36 -7.09 -8.03
C ASP A 138 4.18 -6.60 -6.84
N LEU A 139 3.76 -6.93 -5.61
CA LEU A 139 4.49 -6.55 -4.40
C LEU A 139 5.87 -7.22 -4.31
N GLN A 140 6.01 -8.46 -4.80
CA GLN A 140 7.30 -9.13 -4.93
C GLN A 140 8.20 -8.43 -5.94
N ALA A 141 7.66 -8.02 -7.10
CA ALA A 141 8.41 -7.28 -8.12
C ALA A 141 8.89 -5.93 -7.58
N VAL A 142 8.04 -5.18 -6.86
CA VAL A 142 8.43 -3.94 -6.18
C VAL A 142 9.49 -4.20 -5.12
N THR A 143 9.34 -5.26 -4.31
CA THR A 143 10.34 -5.64 -3.30
C THR A 143 11.70 -5.95 -3.95
N ALA A 144 11.70 -6.67 -5.08
CA ALA A 144 12.91 -6.99 -5.83
C ALA A 144 13.56 -5.72 -6.41
N ALA A 145 12.78 -4.83 -7.01
CA ALA A 145 13.25 -3.56 -7.53
C ALA A 145 13.89 -2.69 -6.44
N LEU A 146 13.29 -2.62 -5.25
CA LEU A 146 13.83 -1.84 -4.12
C LEU A 146 15.09 -2.45 -3.49
N ARG A 147 15.46 -3.70 -3.82
CA ARG A 147 16.77 -4.28 -3.45
C ARG A 147 17.87 -3.86 -4.42
N ASP A 148 17.52 -3.45 -5.62
CA ASP A 148 18.47 -2.98 -6.62
C ASP A 148 18.79 -1.49 -6.40
N LYS A 149 20.06 -1.21 -6.07
CA LYS A 149 20.56 0.16 -5.90
C LYS A 149 20.48 1.00 -7.17
N HIS A 150 20.52 0.38 -8.36
CA HIS A 150 20.34 1.10 -9.62
C HIS A 150 18.92 1.60 -9.77
N PHE A 151 17.92 0.82 -9.35
CA PHE A 151 16.54 1.25 -9.30
C PHE A 151 16.34 2.32 -8.23
N VAL A 152 16.83 2.13 -7.00
CA VAL A 152 16.65 3.10 -5.91
C VAL A 152 17.28 4.46 -6.25
N LYS A 153 18.42 4.50 -6.95
CA LYS A 153 19.04 5.74 -7.45
C LYS A 153 18.14 6.57 -8.37
N GLN A 154 17.18 5.95 -9.04
CA GLN A 154 16.23 6.64 -9.92
C GLN A 154 15.09 7.32 -9.13
N ILE A 155 14.92 6.99 -7.85
CA ILE A 155 13.86 7.56 -7.01
C ILE A 155 14.33 8.94 -6.49
N PRO A 156 13.71 10.05 -6.95
CA PRO A 156 14.16 11.39 -6.61
C PRO A 156 14.17 11.65 -5.11
N GLY A 157 15.19 12.40 -4.64
CA GLY A 157 15.33 12.82 -3.25
C GLY A 157 15.82 11.75 -2.28
N THR A 158 15.89 10.47 -2.68
CA THR A 158 16.27 9.38 -1.77
C THR A 158 17.77 9.21 -1.58
N ASP A 159 18.62 9.77 -2.45
CA ASP A 159 20.08 9.65 -2.43
C ASP A 159 20.59 8.20 -2.24
N ASN A 160 19.84 7.21 -2.77
CA ASN A 160 20.13 5.78 -2.59
C ASN A 160 20.13 5.31 -1.11
N LYS A 161 19.33 5.97 -0.25
CA LYS A 161 19.24 5.70 1.20
C LYS A 161 18.01 4.86 1.60
N LEU A 162 17.25 4.32 0.65
CA LEU A 162 16.16 3.40 0.97
C LEU A 162 16.71 2.01 1.30
N ASP A 163 16.28 1.46 2.43
CA ASP A 163 16.50 0.06 2.76
C ASP A 163 15.44 -0.83 2.09
N LYS A 164 15.67 -2.14 2.09
CA LYS A 164 14.66 -3.09 1.60
C LYS A 164 13.38 -3.04 2.46
N PRO A 165 12.20 -3.29 1.86
CA PRO A 165 10.98 -3.41 2.65
C PRO A 165 11.07 -4.49 3.72
N SER A 166 10.62 -4.18 4.93
CA SER A 166 10.65 -5.12 6.07
C SER A 166 9.32 -5.23 6.80
N ARG A 167 8.32 -4.48 6.36
CA ARG A 167 6.98 -4.42 6.95
C ARG A 167 5.98 -4.18 5.81
N ILE A 168 4.74 -4.58 6.01
CA ILE A 168 3.67 -4.39 5.02
C ILE A 168 2.36 -4.02 5.71
N PHE A 169 1.54 -3.23 5.06
CA PHE A 169 0.14 -3.04 5.46
C PHE A 169 -0.72 -2.81 4.23
N GLY A 170 -2.02 -3.02 4.36
CA GLY A 170 -2.94 -2.72 3.27
C GLY A 170 -4.37 -2.57 3.73
N HIS A 171 -5.18 -1.94 2.88
CA HIS A 171 -6.60 -1.73 3.10
C HIS A 171 -7.43 -2.68 2.24
N SER A 172 -8.50 -3.21 2.82
CA SER A 172 -9.43 -4.11 2.14
C SER A 172 -8.67 -5.25 1.43
N PHE A 173 -8.82 -5.40 0.12
CA PHE A 173 -8.11 -6.39 -0.69
C PHE A 173 -6.58 -6.33 -0.55
N GLY A 174 -6.00 -5.15 -0.37
CA GLY A 174 -4.57 -4.98 -0.11
C GLY A 174 -4.13 -5.50 1.26
N GLY A 175 -5.02 -5.54 2.25
CA GLY A 175 -4.76 -6.15 3.55
C GLY A 175 -4.67 -7.68 3.47
N ALA A 176 -5.47 -8.31 2.61
CA ALA A 176 -5.35 -9.72 2.28
C ALA A 176 -4.05 -10.01 1.53
N ALA A 177 -3.72 -9.19 0.53
CA ALA A 177 -2.44 -9.28 -0.19
C ALA A 177 -1.24 -9.11 0.76
N ALA A 178 -1.35 -8.26 1.78
CA ALA A 178 -0.34 -8.10 2.82
C ALA A 178 -0.11 -9.39 3.62
N ALA A 179 -1.19 -10.09 3.99
CA ALA A 179 -1.12 -11.39 4.68
C ALA A 179 -0.47 -12.46 3.78
N SER A 180 -0.93 -12.56 2.53
CA SER A 180 -0.44 -13.53 1.55
C SER A 180 1.02 -13.31 1.18
N LEU A 181 1.46 -12.06 0.98
CA LEU A 181 2.87 -11.79 0.73
C LEU A 181 3.72 -12.13 1.97
N MET A 182 3.26 -11.76 3.17
CA MET A 182 4.02 -12.01 4.39
C MET A 182 4.15 -13.51 4.71
N SER A 183 3.14 -14.34 4.37
CA SER A 183 3.24 -15.79 4.52
C SER A 183 4.32 -16.40 3.62
N GLN A 184 4.56 -15.81 2.44
CA GLN A 184 5.55 -16.25 1.46
C GLN A 184 6.94 -15.60 1.64
N ASN A 185 7.01 -14.43 2.28
CA ASN A 185 8.24 -13.65 2.44
C ASN A 185 8.66 -13.51 3.91
N LYS A 186 9.66 -14.28 4.32
CA LYS A 186 10.22 -14.28 5.68
C LYS A 186 10.96 -13.00 6.07
N GLU A 187 11.31 -12.14 5.11
CA GLU A 187 11.97 -10.86 5.41
C GLU A 187 11.01 -9.81 5.97
N LEU A 188 9.70 -9.98 5.72
CA LEU A 188 8.66 -9.14 6.30
C LEU A 188 8.46 -9.53 7.77
N LYS A 189 8.74 -8.57 8.66
CA LYS A 189 8.78 -8.74 10.12
C LYS A 189 7.41 -8.56 10.77
N CYS A 190 6.52 -7.78 10.17
CA CYS A 190 5.14 -7.63 10.63
C CYS A 190 4.22 -7.14 9.51
N GLY A 191 2.91 -7.35 9.70
CA GLY A 191 1.87 -6.97 8.76
C GLY A 191 0.66 -6.31 9.41
N ILE A 192 -0.13 -5.56 8.64
CA ILE A 192 -1.45 -5.05 9.05
C ILE A 192 -2.46 -5.26 7.92
N ASN A 193 -3.61 -5.84 8.26
CA ASN A 193 -4.80 -5.85 7.42
C ASN A 193 -5.81 -4.85 7.98
N LEU A 194 -6.06 -3.77 7.23
CA LEU A 194 -7.08 -2.77 7.54
C LEU A 194 -8.37 -3.18 6.82
N ASP A 195 -9.26 -3.84 7.56
CA ASP A 195 -10.64 -4.13 7.17
C ASP A 195 -10.83 -5.07 5.97
N GLY A 196 -9.83 -5.85 5.61
CA GLY A 196 -9.89 -6.78 4.48
C GLY A 196 -10.35 -8.19 4.84
N THR A 197 -11.24 -8.75 4.04
CA THR A 197 -11.51 -10.19 3.98
C THR A 197 -10.26 -10.93 3.53
N PHE A 198 -9.96 -12.08 4.15
CA PHE A 198 -8.85 -12.94 3.73
C PHE A 198 -9.28 -13.89 2.61
N TRP A 199 -8.35 -14.19 1.71
CA TRP A 199 -8.53 -15.01 0.52
C TRP A 199 -7.49 -16.12 0.46
N GLY A 200 -7.73 -17.13 -0.36
CA GLY A 200 -6.92 -18.33 -0.49
C GLY A 200 -7.00 -19.26 0.73
N ASN A 201 -5.93 -20.03 0.97
CA ASN A 201 -5.87 -20.96 2.10
C ASN A 201 -5.56 -20.22 3.42
N VAL A 202 -6.58 -19.58 4.00
CA VAL A 202 -6.47 -18.76 5.20
C VAL A 202 -5.81 -19.47 6.39
N PRO A 203 -6.12 -20.75 6.71
CA PRO A 203 -5.43 -21.48 7.77
C PRO A 203 -3.92 -21.58 7.56
N VAL A 204 -3.47 -21.90 6.33
CA VAL A 204 -2.05 -22.01 5.98
C VAL A 204 -1.38 -20.64 6.03
N ILE A 205 -2.03 -19.59 5.50
CA ILE A 205 -1.53 -18.22 5.56
C ILE A 205 -1.31 -17.83 7.02
N SER A 206 -2.34 -17.94 7.85
CA SER A 206 -2.27 -17.57 9.28
C SER A 206 -1.17 -18.31 10.03
N ALA A 207 -1.10 -19.64 9.87
CA ALA A 207 -0.09 -20.45 10.55
C ALA A 207 1.34 -20.03 10.17
N SER A 208 1.55 -19.64 8.90
CA SER A 208 2.84 -19.19 8.36
C SER A 208 3.27 -17.80 8.86
N LEU A 209 2.35 -17.00 9.41
CA LEU A 209 2.69 -15.70 9.98
C LEU A 209 3.32 -15.83 11.37
N SER A 210 2.89 -16.80 12.18
CA SER A 210 3.43 -16.99 13.53
C SER A 210 4.94 -17.33 13.51
N PRO A 211 5.77 -16.74 14.39
CA PRO A 211 5.43 -15.83 15.50
C PRO A 211 5.42 -14.34 15.15
N ARG A 212 5.56 -13.98 13.87
CA ARG A 212 5.67 -12.59 13.41
C ARG A 212 4.34 -11.84 13.62
N PRO A 213 4.34 -10.61 14.17
CA PRO A 213 3.10 -9.89 14.45
C PRO A 213 2.31 -9.56 13.18
N PHE A 214 1.02 -9.84 13.20
CA PHE A 214 0.08 -9.43 12.16
C PHE A 214 -1.19 -8.85 12.79
N LEU A 215 -1.42 -7.56 12.59
CA LEU A 215 -2.58 -6.85 13.13
C LEU A 215 -3.74 -6.95 12.14
N THR A 216 -4.93 -7.26 12.64
CA THR A 216 -6.18 -7.02 11.90
C THR A 216 -6.95 -5.90 12.58
N LEU A 217 -7.31 -4.87 11.83
CA LEU A 217 -8.10 -3.73 12.31
C LEU A 217 -9.37 -3.67 11.48
N ALA A 218 -10.53 -3.86 12.10
CA ALA A 218 -11.80 -3.87 11.40
C ALA A 218 -12.50 -2.50 11.47
N SER A 219 -13.32 -2.21 10.46
CA SER A 219 -14.38 -1.22 10.58
C SER A 219 -15.49 -1.74 11.50
N ASP A 220 -16.35 -0.82 11.93
CA ASP A 220 -17.48 -1.19 12.78
C ASP A 220 -18.40 -2.20 12.06
N GLY A 221 -18.85 -3.22 12.78
CA GLY A 221 -19.65 -4.32 12.23
C GLY A 221 -18.86 -5.42 11.49
N HIS A 222 -17.62 -5.17 11.04
CA HIS A 222 -16.79 -6.23 10.44
C HIS A 222 -16.01 -7.01 11.50
N ASN A 223 -16.24 -8.32 11.60
CA ASN A 223 -15.59 -9.17 12.59
C ASN A 223 -15.70 -10.66 12.22
N ALA A 224 -15.18 -11.54 13.07
CA ALA A 224 -15.17 -12.99 12.84
C ALA A 224 -16.57 -13.64 12.79
N VAL A 225 -17.64 -12.95 13.21
CA VAL A 225 -19.02 -13.43 13.06
C VAL A 225 -19.57 -13.06 11.68
N THR A 226 -19.23 -11.87 11.17
CA THR A 226 -19.73 -11.34 9.90
C THR A 226 -18.85 -11.70 8.70
N ASP A 227 -17.58 -12.06 8.92
CA ASP A 227 -16.65 -12.57 7.93
C ASP A 227 -16.00 -13.89 8.41
N PRO A 228 -16.37 -15.04 7.81
CA PRO A 228 -15.81 -16.35 8.16
C PRO A 228 -14.29 -16.45 7.96
N SER A 229 -13.72 -15.70 7.02
CA SER A 229 -12.27 -15.68 6.79
C SER A 229 -11.51 -15.13 8.01
N TRP A 230 -12.09 -14.16 8.73
CA TRP A 230 -11.54 -13.65 9.98
C TRP A 230 -11.62 -14.67 11.12
N ALA A 231 -12.67 -15.50 11.15
CA ALA A 231 -12.77 -16.61 12.10
C ALA A 231 -11.67 -17.64 11.84
N LEU A 232 -11.49 -18.04 10.58
CA LEU A 232 -10.45 -18.98 10.14
C LEU A 232 -9.05 -18.45 10.47
N PHE A 233 -8.76 -17.18 10.14
CA PHE A 233 -7.47 -16.57 10.43
C PHE A 233 -7.15 -16.56 11.93
N ARG A 234 -8.14 -16.26 12.78
CA ARG A 234 -7.94 -16.26 14.25
C ARG A 234 -7.71 -17.67 14.82
N ALA A 235 -8.45 -18.66 14.32
CA ALA A 235 -8.35 -20.03 14.80
C ALA A 235 -6.98 -20.66 14.50
N SER A 236 -6.32 -20.22 13.42
CA SER A 236 -5.05 -20.77 12.93
C SER A 236 -3.81 -19.99 13.36
N GLY A 237 -3.86 -19.25 14.47
CA GLY A 237 -2.68 -18.60 15.07
C GLY A 237 -2.57 -17.08 14.89
N GLY A 238 -3.50 -16.44 14.17
CA GLY A 238 -3.62 -14.98 14.11
C GLY A 238 -4.01 -14.40 15.48
N ARG A 239 -3.07 -13.78 16.19
CA ARG A 239 -3.34 -13.20 17.52
C ARG A 239 -4.06 -11.84 17.40
N LYS A 240 -5.09 -11.64 18.25
CA LYS A 240 -5.84 -10.38 18.36
C LYS A 240 -4.91 -9.19 18.64
N ALA A 241 -5.21 -8.03 18.03
CA ALA A 241 -5.07 -6.76 18.75
C ALA A 241 -6.46 -6.26 19.12
N ARG A 242 -6.52 -5.49 20.22
CA ARG A 242 -7.76 -5.05 20.87
C ARG A 242 -8.68 -4.30 19.91
N GLN A 243 -9.97 -4.67 19.90
CA GLN A 243 -11.03 -3.76 19.49
C GLN A 243 -11.03 -2.60 20.50
N GLY A 244 -10.82 -1.39 20.01
CA GLY A 244 -10.93 -0.15 20.79
C GLY A 244 -12.29 0.46 20.59
#